data_AF-Q04D83-F1
#
_entry.id   AF-Q04D83-F1
#
_cell.length_a   1.000
_cell.length_b   1.000
_cell.length_c   1.000
_cell.angle_alpha   90.00
_cell.angle_beta   90.00
_cell.angle_gamma   90.00
#
_symmetry.space_group_name_H-M   'P 1'
#
loop_
_entity.id
_entity.type
_entity.pdbx_description
1 polymer ?
#
loop_
_entity_poly.entity_id
_entity_poly.type
_entity_poly.pdbx_seq_one_letter_code
_entity_poly.pdbx_strand_id
1 'polypeptide(L)'
;MKNFFNKNYEIILYLIFGILTTVVYFIARFLTLNLSKNALLAVAVAQILAILFAFITNKIWVFKKAEKAPLLIQFLKFVAARLFVFLLDFFITWLCIEKYGRFFINFFALNHLNYQSGITTFPIISGFIGSPTLANTFIWSMFVQIAAIILNYVFSKLFIFKNKKQ
;
A
#
# COMPACT_ATOMS: atom_id res chain seq x y z
N MET A 1 20.16 29.80 -3.42
CA MET A 1 19.93 28.65 -2.50
C MET A 1 18.47 28.19 -2.35
N LYS A 2 17.45 28.99 -2.71
CA LYS A 2 16.02 28.59 -2.64
C LYS A 2 15.56 27.50 -3.63
N ASN A 3 16.36 27.16 -4.64
CA ASN A 3 15.92 26.28 -5.74
C ASN A 3 16.25 24.79 -5.57
N PHE A 4 17.15 24.41 -4.64
CA PHE A 4 17.49 23.00 -4.41
C PHE A 4 16.52 22.31 -3.43
N PHE A 5 15.96 23.06 -2.48
CA PHE A 5 14.99 22.54 -1.51
C PHE A 5 13.61 22.24 -2.11
N ASN A 6 13.14 23.04 -3.09
CA ASN A 6 11.79 22.88 -3.65
C ASN A 6 11.58 21.59 -4.47
N LYS A 7 12.59 21.14 -5.24
CA LYS A 7 12.46 19.93 -6.08
C LYS A 7 12.47 18.65 -5.24
N ASN A 8 13.22 18.64 -4.14
CA ASN A 8 13.27 17.51 -3.22
C ASN A 8 12.04 17.48 -2.29
N TYR A 9 11.48 18.65 -1.95
CA TYR A 9 10.28 18.76 -1.12
C TYR A 9 9.07 18.05 -1.71
N GLU A 10 8.81 18.18 -3.02
CA GLU A 10 7.71 17.49 -3.70
C GLU A 10 7.86 15.96 -3.66
N ILE A 11 9.09 15.46 -3.84
CA ILE A 11 9.41 14.02 -3.76
C ILE A 11 9.26 13.50 -2.32
N ILE A 12 9.72 14.26 -1.34
CA ILE A 12 9.62 13.91 0.09
C ILE A 12 8.14 13.86 0.51
N LEU A 13 7.34 14.86 0.14
CA LEU A 13 5.90 14.85 0.39
C LEU A 13 5.23 13.64 -0.28
N TYR A 14 5.59 13.33 -1.53
CA TYR A 14 5.05 12.16 -2.22
C TYR A 14 5.36 10.85 -1.49
N LEU A 15 6.59 10.69 -0.96
CA LEU A 15 6.97 9.53 -0.14
C LEU A 15 6.21 9.49 1.19
N ILE A 16 6.09 10.62 1.89
CA ILE A 16 5.34 10.73 3.15
C ILE A 16 3.87 10.34 2.92
N PHE A 17 3.23 10.86 1.89
CA PHE A 17 1.86 10.50 1.54
C PHE A 17 1.73 9.04 1.09
N GLY A 18 2.76 8.47 0.43
CA GLY A 18 2.85 7.04 0.14
C GLY A 18 2.81 6.19 1.41
N ILE A 19 3.60 6.55 2.42
CA ILE A 19 3.64 5.86 3.72
C ILE A 19 2.28 6.02 4.44
N LEU A 20 1.72 7.23 4.48
CA LEU A 20 0.39 7.47 5.06
C LEU A 20 -0.70 6.63 4.36
N THR A 21 -0.68 6.52 3.02
CA THR A 21 -1.63 5.66 2.30
C THR A 21 -1.49 4.19 2.68
N THR A 22 -0.27 3.76 3.01
CA THR A 22 0.00 2.40 3.48
C THR A 22 -0.57 2.17 4.87
N VAL A 23 -0.43 3.15 5.78
CA VAL A 23 -1.03 3.09 7.12
C VAL A 23 -2.56 3.01 7.04
N VAL A 24 -3.19 3.88 6.24
CA VAL A 24 -4.64 3.86 6.02
C VAL A 24 -5.09 2.52 5.47
N TYR A 25 -4.36 1.97 4.50
CA TYR A 25 -4.61 0.64 3.96
C TYR A 25 -4.55 -0.45 5.03
N PHE A 26 -3.50 -0.48 5.86
CA PHE A 26 -3.33 -1.52 6.89
C PHE A 26 -4.48 -1.46 7.91
N ILE A 27 -4.83 -0.26 8.37
CA ILE A 27 -5.96 -0.07 9.28
C ILE A 27 -7.25 -0.59 8.66
N ALA A 28 -7.56 -0.19 7.42
CA ALA A 28 -8.76 -0.62 6.73
C ALA A 28 -8.78 -2.15 6.49
N ARG A 29 -7.67 -2.73 6.03
CA ARG A 29 -7.57 -4.17 5.73
C ARG A 29 -7.84 -5.01 6.97
N PHE A 30 -7.18 -4.73 8.07
CA PHE A 30 -7.30 -5.53 9.28
C PHE A 30 -8.64 -5.30 9.99
N LEU A 31 -9.21 -4.10 9.95
CA LEU A 31 -10.59 -3.87 10.39
C LEU A 31 -11.60 -4.69 9.57
N THR A 32 -11.52 -4.65 8.24
CA THR A 32 -12.43 -5.40 7.38
C THR A 32 -12.21 -6.91 7.46
N LEU A 33 -10.97 -7.39 7.64
CA LEU A 33 -10.67 -8.80 7.89
C LEU A 33 -11.34 -9.28 9.18
N ASN A 34 -11.23 -8.52 10.27
CA ASN A 34 -11.80 -8.90 11.56
C ASN A 34 -13.33 -8.94 11.52
N LEU A 35 -13.97 -8.05 10.73
CA LEU A 35 -15.42 -8.00 10.58
C LEU A 35 -15.98 -9.03 9.59
N SER A 36 -15.38 -9.14 8.41
CA SER A 36 -15.90 -9.96 7.30
C SER A 36 -15.34 -11.38 7.23
N LYS A 37 -14.18 -11.62 7.87
CA LYS A 37 -13.39 -12.86 7.78
C LYS A 37 -12.98 -13.27 6.35
N ASN A 38 -13.18 -12.39 5.37
CA ASN A 38 -12.88 -12.65 3.97
C ASN A 38 -11.68 -11.79 3.53
N ALA A 39 -10.63 -12.46 3.07
CA ALA A 39 -9.37 -11.80 2.72
C ALA A 39 -9.49 -10.91 1.48
N LEU A 40 -10.22 -11.37 0.46
CA LEU A 40 -10.42 -10.61 -0.79
C LEU A 40 -11.29 -9.37 -0.58
N LEU A 41 -12.36 -9.49 0.21
CA LEU A 41 -13.20 -8.32 0.54
C LEU A 41 -12.39 -7.28 1.32
N ALA A 42 -11.55 -7.72 2.25
CA ALA A 42 -10.71 -6.80 3.01
C ALA A 42 -9.67 -6.09 2.14
N VAL A 43 -9.05 -6.77 1.19
CA VAL A 43 -8.17 -6.14 0.19
C VAL A 43 -8.92 -5.09 -0.60
N ALA A 44 -10.10 -5.45 -1.12
CA ALA A 44 -10.87 -4.57 -1.99
C ALA A 44 -11.25 -3.28 -1.27
N VAL A 45 -11.81 -3.38 -0.07
CA VAL A 45 -12.19 -2.23 0.75
C VAL A 45 -10.97 -1.39 1.14
N ALA A 46 -9.89 -2.04 1.59
CA ALA A 46 -8.67 -1.34 2.00
C ALA A 46 -8.02 -0.56 0.86
N GLN A 47 -7.94 -1.15 -0.32
CA GLN A 47 -7.38 -0.47 -1.48
C GLN A 47 -8.27 0.67 -1.96
N ILE A 48 -9.60 0.51 -1.97
CA ILE A 48 -10.52 1.59 -2.33
C ILE A 48 -10.32 2.79 -1.39
N LEU A 49 -10.27 2.55 -0.07
CA LEU A 49 -10.04 3.61 0.91
C LEU A 49 -8.65 4.25 0.77
N ALA A 50 -7.61 3.45 0.48
CA ALA A 50 -6.27 3.96 0.24
C ALA A 50 -6.20 4.85 -1.02
N ILE A 51 -6.91 4.47 -2.10
CA ILE A 51 -6.99 5.27 -3.34
C ILE A 51 -7.73 6.58 -3.09
N LEU A 52 -8.86 6.55 -2.37
CA LEU A 52 -9.61 7.75 -2.00
C LEU A 52 -8.77 8.70 -1.14
N PHE A 53 -8.10 8.17 -0.12
CA PHE A 53 -7.21 8.96 0.73
C PHE A 53 -6.05 9.56 -0.08
N ALA A 54 -5.41 8.77 -0.94
CA ALA A 54 -4.31 9.25 -1.79
C ALA A 54 -4.78 10.33 -2.77
N PHE A 55 -6.00 10.22 -3.29
CA PHE A 55 -6.58 11.24 -4.16
C PHE A 55 -6.78 12.57 -3.43
N ILE A 56 -7.37 12.52 -2.23
CA ILE A 56 -7.62 13.72 -1.41
C ILE A 56 -6.29 14.40 -1.05
N THR A 57 -5.29 13.63 -0.60
CA THR A 57 -3.98 14.19 -0.22
C THR A 57 -3.23 14.77 -1.41
N ASN A 58 -3.19 14.06 -2.55
CA ASN A 58 -2.55 14.56 -3.76
C ASN A 58 -3.24 15.83 -4.28
N LYS A 59 -4.59 15.89 -4.28
CA LYS A 59 -5.38 17.08 -4.66
C LYS A 59 -5.01 18.31 -3.83
N ILE A 60 -4.84 18.14 -2.51
CA ILE A 60 -4.59 19.27 -1.59
C ILE A 60 -3.13 19.74 -1.64
N TRP A 61 -2.16 18.82 -1.77
CA TRP A 61 -0.74 19.12 -1.56
C TRP A 61 0.14 19.10 -2.80
N VAL A 62 -0.13 18.24 -3.79
CA VAL A 62 0.79 18.00 -4.91
C VAL A 62 0.44 18.81 -6.16
N PHE A 63 -0.85 19.03 -6.44
CA PHE A 63 -1.29 19.69 -7.68
C PHE A 63 -1.11 21.22 -7.72
N LYS A 64 -0.46 21.84 -6.72
CA LYS A 64 -0.29 23.30 -6.73
C LYS A 64 0.74 23.82 -7.73
N LYS A 65 1.72 23.03 -8.21
CA LYS A 65 2.84 23.60 -9.01
C LYS A 65 3.51 22.75 -10.11
N ALA A 66 3.16 21.47 -10.33
CA ALA A 66 3.94 20.60 -11.22
C ALA A 66 3.24 20.28 -12.58
N GLU A 67 3.91 20.66 -13.67
CA GLU A 67 3.72 20.33 -15.09
C GLU A 67 2.59 21.01 -15.91
N LYS A 68 2.93 21.26 -17.19
CA LYS A 68 2.07 21.82 -18.27
C LYS A 68 0.96 20.86 -18.75
N ALA A 69 0.92 19.62 -18.25
CA ALA A 69 -0.06 18.62 -18.67
C ALA A 69 -1.41 18.86 -17.98
N PRO A 70 -2.55 18.66 -18.67
CA PRO A 70 -3.88 18.75 -18.06
C PRO A 70 -3.97 17.91 -16.79
N LEU A 71 -4.49 18.50 -15.71
CA LEU A 71 -4.64 17.87 -14.39
C LEU A 71 -5.36 16.50 -14.46
N LEU A 72 -6.28 16.35 -15.41
CA LEU A 72 -7.02 15.12 -15.68
C LEU A 72 -6.11 13.97 -16.18
N ILE A 73 -5.11 14.25 -17.02
CA ILE A 73 -4.18 13.23 -17.53
C ILE A 73 -3.23 12.76 -16.43
N GLN A 74 -2.78 13.67 -15.56
CA GLN A 74 -1.98 13.32 -14.40
C GLN A 74 -2.77 12.44 -13.42
N PHE A 75 -4.04 12.78 -13.19
CA PHE A 75 -4.96 11.99 -12.38
C PHE A 75 -5.22 10.59 -12.96
N LEU A 76 -5.52 10.48 -14.26
CA LEU A 76 -5.75 9.17 -14.90
C LEU A 76 -4.52 8.26 -14.81
N LYS A 77 -3.30 8.79 -14.99
CA LYS A 77 -2.06 8.02 -14.81
C LYS A 77 -1.91 7.53 -13.37
N PHE A 78 -2.22 8.39 -12.40
CA PHE A 78 -2.19 8.03 -10.98
C PHE A 78 -3.19 6.93 -10.65
N VAL A 79 -4.45 7.07 -11.09
CA VAL A 79 -5.50 6.06 -10.89
C VAL A 79 -5.14 4.76 -11.58
N ALA A 80 -4.61 4.79 -12.80
CA ALA A 80 -4.19 3.59 -13.53
C ALA A 80 -3.07 2.83 -12.81
N ALA A 81 -2.04 3.54 -12.31
CA ALA A 81 -0.96 2.92 -11.53
C ALA A 81 -1.49 2.30 -10.23
N ARG A 82 -2.45 2.96 -9.56
CA ARG A 82 -3.09 2.43 -8.35
C ARG A 82 -4.02 1.26 -8.62
N LEU A 83 -4.74 1.26 -9.73
CA LEU A 83 -5.58 0.14 -10.15
C LEU A 83 -4.72 -1.09 -10.48
N PHE A 84 -3.55 -0.89 -11.08
CA PHE A 84 -2.60 -1.97 -11.31
C PHE A 84 -2.10 -2.59 -10.00
N VAL A 85 -1.72 -1.76 -9.02
CA VAL A 85 -1.36 -2.23 -7.66
C VAL A 85 -2.53 -2.96 -7.01
N PHE A 86 -3.75 -2.44 -7.13
CA PHE A 86 -4.98 -3.07 -6.62
C PHE A 86 -5.11 -4.50 -7.17
N LEU A 87 -4.97 -4.68 -8.48
CA LEU A 87 -5.08 -5.98 -9.13
C LEU A 87 -3.97 -6.94 -8.68
N LEU A 88 -2.74 -6.44 -8.55
CA LEU A 88 -1.62 -7.24 -8.03
C LEU A 88 -1.87 -7.69 -6.59
N ASP A 89 -2.34 -6.81 -5.71
CA ASP A 89 -2.65 -7.15 -4.32
C ASP A 89 -3.78 -8.18 -4.23
N PHE A 90 -4.83 -7.98 -5.04
CA PHE A 90 -5.95 -8.91 -5.10
C PHE A 90 -5.49 -10.29 -5.58
N PHE A 91 -4.66 -10.33 -6.63
CA PHE A 91 -4.09 -11.58 -7.15
C PHE A 91 -3.16 -12.26 -6.15
N ILE A 92 -2.27 -11.53 -5.49
CA ILE A 92 -1.35 -12.06 -4.48
C ILE A 92 -2.13 -12.56 -3.28
N THR A 93 -3.17 -11.84 -2.83
CA THR A 93 -4.01 -12.29 -1.73
C THR A 93 -4.75 -13.57 -2.10
N TRP A 94 -5.38 -13.63 -3.28
CA TRP A 94 -6.03 -14.85 -3.74
C TRP A 94 -5.05 -16.03 -3.82
N LEU A 95 -3.86 -15.82 -4.39
CA LEU A 95 -2.87 -16.88 -4.60
C LEU A 95 -2.21 -17.32 -3.30
N CYS A 96 -1.68 -16.39 -2.51
CA CYS A 96 -0.82 -16.66 -1.36
C CYS A 96 -1.57 -16.78 -0.02
N ILE A 97 -2.82 -16.31 0.06
CA ILE A 97 -3.62 -16.38 1.29
C ILE A 97 -4.75 -17.39 1.13
N GLU A 98 -5.55 -17.31 0.06
CA GLU A 98 -6.68 -18.23 -0.12
C GLU A 98 -6.28 -19.58 -0.72
N LYS A 99 -5.61 -19.59 -1.87
CA LYS A 99 -5.31 -20.83 -2.60
C LYS A 99 -4.15 -21.62 -1.99
N TYR A 100 -3.02 -20.96 -1.74
CA TYR A 100 -1.79 -21.57 -1.22
C TYR A 100 -1.44 -21.12 0.20
N GLY A 101 -2.40 -20.59 0.97
CA GLY A 101 -2.17 -20.10 2.33
C GLY A 101 -1.47 -21.10 3.25
N ARG A 102 -1.90 -22.38 3.23
CA ARG A 102 -1.29 -23.45 4.03
C ARG A 102 0.18 -23.69 3.67
N PHE A 103 0.53 -23.63 2.39
CA PHE A 103 1.91 -23.78 1.94
C PHE A 103 2.78 -22.65 2.48
N PHE A 104 2.34 -21.39 2.36
CA PHE A 104 3.11 -20.24 2.84
C PHE A 104 3.21 -20.16 4.36
N ILE A 105 2.13 -20.49 5.08
CA ILE A 105 2.15 -20.58 6.53
C ILE A 105 3.21 -21.58 7.01
N ASN A 106 3.31 -22.73 6.34
CA ASN A 106 4.32 -23.73 6.67
C ASN A 106 5.73 -23.30 6.24
N PHE A 107 5.86 -22.72 5.05
CA PHE A 107 7.11 -22.20 4.51
C PHE A 107 7.75 -21.16 5.44
N PHE A 108 6.94 -20.27 6.02
CA PHE A 108 7.38 -19.27 7.00
C PHE A 108 7.40 -19.80 8.45
N ALA A 109 7.15 -21.09 8.67
CA ALA A 109 7.07 -21.72 9.98
C ALA A 109 6.13 -21.00 10.97
N LEU A 110 5.08 -20.34 10.47
CA LEU A 110 4.18 -19.51 11.29
C LEU A 110 3.39 -20.37 12.28
N ASN A 111 3.15 -21.64 11.95
CA ASN A 111 2.50 -22.59 12.86
C ASN A 111 3.29 -22.86 14.15
N HIS A 112 4.61 -22.61 14.15
CA HIS A 112 5.47 -22.82 15.32
C HIS A 112 5.61 -21.58 16.20
N LEU A 113 5.04 -20.44 15.79
CA LEU A 113 5.07 -19.22 16.58
C LEU A 113 4.07 -19.32 17.74
N ASN A 114 4.50 -18.91 18.93
CA ASN A 114 3.60 -18.86 20.08
C ASN A 114 2.78 -17.57 20.02
N TYR A 115 1.51 -17.70 19.65
CA TYR A 115 0.57 -16.58 19.59
C TYR A 115 -0.02 -16.20 20.96
N GLN A 116 0.17 -17.03 21.98
CA GLN A 116 -0.39 -16.85 23.32
C GLN A 116 0.58 -16.17 24.29
N SER A 117 1.86 -16.05 23.95
CA SER A 117 2.87 -15.41 24.80
C SER A 117 3.80 -14.47 24.01
N GLY A 118 4.18 -13.35 24.62
CA GLY A 118 5.18 -12.43 24.07
C GLY A 118 4.55 -11.24 23.34
N ILE A 119 5.25 -10.73 22.32
CA ILE A 119 4.88 -9.49 21.61
C ILE A 119 3.57 -9.67 20.82
N THR A 120 3.22 -10.90 20.44
CA THR A 120 1.99 -11.23 19.70
C THR A 120 0.71 -11.03 20.50
N THR A 121 0.80 -10.94 21.83
CA THR A 121 -0.36 -10.78 22.72
C THR A 121 -0.76 -9.31 22.90
N PHE A 122 0.10 -8.35 22.55
CA PHE A 122 -0.24 -6.94 22.67
C PHE A 122 -1.49 -6.61 21.84
N PRO A 123 -2.48 -5.85 22.38
CA PRO A 123 -3.78 -5.64 21.73
C PRO A 123 -3.69 -5.10 20.30
N ILE A 124 -2.69 -4.25 20.06
CA ILE A 124 -2.44 -3.67 18.73
C ILE A 124 -1.85 -4.73 17.80
N ILE A 125 -0.90 -5.53 18.29
CA ILE A 125 -0.10 -6.46 17.49
C ILE A 125 -0.88 -7.75 17.19
N SER A 126 -1.69 -8.23 18.15
CA SER A 126 -2.54 -9.40 17.98
C SER A 126 -3.56 -9.22 16.84
N GLY A 127 -4.02 -7.99 16.59
CA GLY A 127 -4.85 -7.66 15.44
C GLY A 127 -4.18 -7.89 14.09
N PHE A 128 -2.85 -7.83 14.01
CA PHE A 128 -2.08 -7.99 12.77
C PHE A 128 -1.42 -9.37 12.63
N ILE A 129 -0.90 -9.93 13.71
CA ILE A 129 -0.12 -11.18 13.70
C ILE A 129 -0.58 -12.18 14.77
N GLY A 130 -1.79 -12.05 15.31
CA GLY A 130 -2.29 -12.92 16.39
C GLY A 130 -2.69 -14.34 15.98
N SER A 131 -2.53 -14.71 14.71
CA SER A 131 -2.75 -16.07 14.23
C SER A 131 -1.83 -16.39 13.04
N PRO A 132 -1.63 -17.67 12.68
CA PRO A 132 -0.85 -18.03 11.50
C PRO A 132 -1.38 -17.41 10.20
N THR A 133 -2.70 -17.32 10.06
CA THR A 133 -3.34 -16.72 8.88
C THR A 133 -3.19 -15.20 8.85
N LEU A 134 -3.33 -14.53 10.00
CA LEU A 134 -3.11 -13.08 10.13
C LEU A 134 -1.64 -12.73 9.89
N ALA A 135 -0.71 -13.47 10.47
CA ALA A 135 0.72 -13.30 10.25
C ALA A 135 1.10 -13.48 8.78
N ASN A 136 0.59 -14.53 8.11
CA ASN A 136 0.80 -14.71 6.67
C ASN A 136 0.22 -13.53 5.86
N THR A 137 -0.99 -13.10 6.23
CA THR A 137 -1.65 -11.95 5.59
C THR A 137 -0.84 -10.67 5.76
N PHE A 138 -0.31 -10.42 6.95
CA PHE A 138 0.52 -9.27 7.26
C PHE A 138 1.81 -9.26 6.44
N ILE A 139 2.52 -10.39 6.38
CA ILE A 139 3.74 -10.55 5.60
C ILE A 139 3.48 -10.22 4.11
N TRP A 140 2.50 -10.88 3.50
CA TRP A 140 2.18 -10.64 2.09
C TRP A 140 1.69 -9.21 1.83
N SER A 141 0.86 -8.66 2.72
CA SER A 141 0.43 -7.26 2.63
C SER A 141 1.61 -6.31 2.70
N MET A 142 2.60 -6.55 3.59
CA MET A 142 3.81 -5.72 3.65
C MET A 142 4.61 -5.78 2.34
N PHE A 143 4.82 -6.97 1.79
CA PHE A 143 5.52 -7.12 0.52
C PHE A 143 4.82 -6.36 -0.61
N VAL A 144 3.49 -6.48 -0.70
CA VAL A 144 2.70 -5.77 -1.70
C VAL A 144 2.79 -4.26 -1.51
N GLN A 145 2.72 -3.76 -0.28
CA GLN A 145 2.76 -2.32 -0.01
C GLN A 145 4.14 -1.71 -0.27
N ILE A 146 5.22 -2.44 0.05
CA ILE A 146 6.58 -2.04 -0.35
C ILE A 146 6.68 -1.99 -1.87
N ALA A 147 6.21 -3.03 -2.56
CA ALA A 147 6.18 -3.06 -4.03
C ALA A 147 5.33 -1.90 -4.59
N ALA A 148 4.21 -1.57 -3.98
CA ALA A 148 3.35 -0.45 -4.36
C ALA A 148 4.07 0.90 -4.24
N ILE A 149 4.81 1.14 -3.16
CA ILE A 149 5.59 2.37 -2.97
C ILE A 149 6.68 2.47 -4.05
N ILE A 150 7.41 1.37 -4.29
CA ILE A 150 8.45 1.32 -5.33
C ILE A 150 7.83 1.58 -6.71
N LEU A 151 6.72 0.91 -7.02
CA LEU A 151 6.03 1.05 -8.30
C LEU A 151 5.53 2.49 -8.48
N ASN A 152 4.91 3.08 -7.45
CA ASN A 152 4.50 4.48 -7.46
C ASN A 152 5.69 5.44 -7.69
N TYR A 153 6.84 5.17 -7.07
CA TYR A 153 8.06 5.95 -7.32
C TYR A 153 8.57 5.79 -8.76
N VAL A 154 8.60 4.56 -9.29
CA VAL A 154 9.01 4.28 -10.68
C VAL A 154 8.06 4.97 -11.67
N PHE A 155 6.75 4.90 -11.45
CA PHE A 155 5.75 5.62 -12.25
C PHE A 155 5.97 7.13 -12.19
N SER A 156 6.18 7.68 -10.99
CA SER A 156 6.51 9.10 -10.81
C SER A 156 7.77 9.48 -11.62
N LYS A 157 8.83 8.65 -11.56
CA LYS A 157 10.06 8.88 -12.31
C LYS A 157 9.88 8.78 -13.83
N LEU A 158 9.19 7.75 -14.33
CA LEU A 158 9.01 7.50 -15.76
C LEU A 158 8.08 8.52 -16.43
N PHE A 159 7.01 8.96 -15.75
CA PHE A 159 6.01 9.82 -16.35
C PHE A 159 6.22 11.32 -16.09
N ILE A 160 6.80 11.71 -14.95
CA ILE A 160 6.97 13.13 -14.56
C ILE A 160 8.36 13.66 -14.96
N PHE A 161 9.39 12.83 -15.03
CA PHE A 161 10.76 13.31 -15.30
C PHE A 161 11.21 13.18 -16.76
N LYS A 162 10.40 12.62 -17.66
CA LYS A 162 10.72 12.56 -19.09
C LYS A 162 10.80 13.95 -19.75
N ASN A 163 10.23 14.98 -19.12
CA ASN A 163 10.23 16.38 -19.60
C ASN A 163 11.34 17.26 -19.00
N LYS A 164 12.28 16.71 -18.22
CA LYS A 164 13.55 17.40 -17.89
C LYS A 164 14.71 16.78 -18.67
N LYS A 165 14.58 16.76 -20.00
CA LYS A 165 15.80 16.84 -20.83
C LYS A 165 16.23 18.30 -20.78
N GLN A 166 17.49 18.50 -20.37
CA GLN A 166 18.20 19.78 -20.42
C GLN A 166 18.04 20.43 -21.79
#